data_AF-A0A0M9VS46-F1
#
_entry.id   AF-A0A0M9VS46-F1
#
_cell.length_a   1.000
_cell.length_b   1.000
_cell.length_c   1.000
_cell.angle_alpha   90.00
_cell.angle_beta   90.00
_cell.angle_gamma   90.00
#
_symmetry.space_group_name_H-M   'P 1'
#
loop_
_entity.id
_entity.type
_entity.pdbx_description
1 polymer ?
#
loop_
_entity_poly.entity_id
_entity_poly.type
_entity_poly.pdbx_seq_one_letter_code
_entity_poly.pdbx_strand_id
1 'polypeptide(L)'
;MLVRKNGASNWVHISNRMGRRTPKQCRERYHQNLKPTLNRNQITDEEGQEILRHVAEIGKQWAEIARRMHDRSDNAVKNWWNGYENRRKRTERRNAMAKQASHASSIPVDSTTVSPQQHQHYQYSCRYHHQHFQHHLAQAAARDPRMRIDTLLS
;
A
#
# COMPACT_ATOMS: atom_id res chain seq x y z
N MET A 1 0.26 -25.40 0.81
CA MET A 1 0.11 -26.78 1.33
C MET A 1 -1.08 -27.03 2.25
N LEU A 2 -1.43 -26.19 3.23
CA LEU A 2 -2.46 -26.56 4.23
C LEU A 2 -3.91 -26.58 3.71
N VAL A 3 -4.29 -25.58 2.91
CA VAL A 3 -5.64 -25.51 2.34
C VAL A 3 -5.86 -26.53 1.21
N ARG A 4 -4.80 -26.88 0.46
CA ARG A 4 -4.83 -27.96 -0.55
C ARG A 4 -5.04 -29.35 0.08
N LYS A 5 -4.55 -29.58 1.31
CA LYS A 5 -4.66 -30.87 2.00
C LYS A 5 -5.93 -31.02 2.85
N ASN A 6 -6.42 -29.95 3.47
CA ASN A 6 -7.57 -29.99 4.39
C ASN A 6 -8.88 -29.45 3.80
N GLY A 7 -8.86 -28.98 2.55
CA GLY A 7 -9.98 -28.27 1.94
C GLY A 7 -10.19 -26.86 2.50
N ALA A 8 -10.85 -26.00 1.73
CA ALA A 8 -11.20 -24.62 2.12
C ALA A 8 -12.45 -24.57 3.02
N SER A 9 -12.63 -25.56 3.90
CA SER A 9 -13.82 -25.72 4.74
C SER A 9 -13.51 -25.76 6.24
N ASN A 10 -12.31 -26.21 6.65
CA ASN A 10 -11.96 -26.36 8.07
C ASN A 10 -10.94 -25.31 8.56
N TRP A 11 -11.36 -24.04 8.57
CA TRP A 11 -10.53 -22.91 9.00
C TRP A 11 -10.11 -22.99 10.47
N VAL A 12 -10.91 -23.63 11.32
CA VAL A 12 -10.60 -23.87 12.74
C VAL A 12 -9.40 -24.79 12.88
N HIS A 13 -9.40 -25.93 12.19
CA HIS A 13 -8.25 -26.83 12.18
C HIS A 13 -7.00 -26.18 11.57
N ILE A 14 -7.15 -25.44 10.47
CA ILE A 14 -6.04 -24.73 9.82
C ILE A 14 -5.41 -23.69 10.76
N SER A 15 -6.24 -22.94 11.48
CA SER A 15 -5.83 -21.96 12.48
C SER A 15 -5.09 -22.60 13.64
N ASN A 16 -5.64 -23.69 14.20
CA ASN A 16 -5.01 -24.45 15.29
C ASN A 16 -3.62 -24.95 14.88
N ARG A 17 -3.45 -25.42 13.65
CA ARG A 17 -2.15 -25.87 13.14
C ARG A 17 -1.14 -24.73 12.95
N MET A 18 -1.61 -23.50 12.73
CA MET A 18 -0.75 -22.31 12.63
C MET A 18 -0.43 -21.69 13.99
N GLY A 19 -1.17 -22.02 15.06
CA GLY A 19 -0.92 -21.68 16.46
C GLY A 19 -1.09 -20.19 16.84
N ARG A 20 -0.81 -19.24 15.94
CA ARG A 20 -0.84 -17.79 16.19
C ARG A 20 -1.84 -17.02 15.32
N ARG A 21 -2.62 -17.72 14.51
CA ARG A 21 -3.56 -17.11 13.56
C ARG A 21 -4.96 -17.58 13.88
N THR A 22 -5.95 -16.70 13.85
CA THR A 22 -7.35 -17.06 14.06
C THR A 22 -7.97 -17.65 12.79
N PRO A 23 -9.06 -18.44 12.88
CA PRO A 23 -9.73 -19.01 11.70
C PRO A 23 -10.14 -17.95 10.68
N LYS A 24 -10.61 -16.80 11.16
CA LYS A 24 -10.96 -15.63 10.34
C LYS A 24 -9.76 -15.12 9.54
N GLN A 25 -8.61 -14.94 10.18
CA GLN A 25 -7.38 -14.50 9.50
C GLN A 25 -6.94 -15.50 8.42
N CYS A 26 -7.08 -16.80 8.69
CA CYS A 26 -6.74 -17.86 7.73
C CYS A 26 -7.63 -17.80 6.49
N ARG A 27 -8.95 -17.72 6.70
CA ARG A 27 -9.95 -17.61 5.64
C ARG A 27 -9.71 -16.36 4.79
N GLU A 28 -9.51 -15.21 5.44
CA GLU A 28 -9.28 -13.95 4.76
C GLU A 28 -8.05 -14.02 3.85
N ARG A 29 -6.92 -14.50 4.39
CA ARG A 29 -5.69 -14.67 3.62
C ARG A 29 -5.90 -15.58 2.42
N TYR A 30 -6.69 -16.65 2.58
CA TYR A 30 -6.99 -17.55 1.48
C TYR A 30 -7.77 -16.86 0.36
N HIS A 31 -8.91 -16.25 0.65
CA HIS A 31 -9.73 -15.60 -0.36
C HIS A 31 -9.04 -14.41 -1.03
N GLN A 32 -8.25 -13.65 -0.27
CA GLN A 32 -7.56 -12.47 -0.81
C GLN A 32 -6.29 -12.77 -1.60
N ASN A 33 -5.59 -13.87 -1.33
CA ASN A 33 -4.23 -14.10 -1.86
C ASN A 33 -3.95 -15.54 -2.31
N LEU A 34 -4.49 -16.56 -1.64
CA LEU A 34 -4.06 -17.95 -1.84
C LEU A 34 -5.04 -18.80 -2.67
N LYS A 35 -6.25 -18.32 -2.94
CA LYS A 35 -7.24 -19.03 -3.76
C LYS A 35 -6.60 -19.32 -5.14
N PRO A 36 -6.57 -20.59 -5.62
CA PRO A 36 -5.89 -20.92 -6.87
C PRO A 36 -6.45 -20.18 -8.08
N THR A 37 -7.77 -19.94 -8.10
CA THR A 37 -8.44 -19.22 -9.19
C THR A 37 -8.13 -17.72 -9.19
N LEU A 38 -7.50 -17.18 -8.15
CA LEU A 38 -7.26 -15.74 -8.06
C LEU A 38 -6.16 -15.30 -9.03
N ASN A 39 -6.47 -14.31 -9.85
CA ASN A 39 -5.47 -13.61 -10.66
C ASN A 39 -4.65 -12.65 -9.79
N ARG A 40 -3.35 -12.96 -9.67
CA ARG A 40 -2.38 -12.22 -8.84
C ARG A 40 -1.51 -11.24 -9.65
N ASN A 41 -1.71 -11.15 -10.95
CA ASN A 41 -0.98 -10.22 -11.78
C ASN A 41 -1.32 -8.78 -11.38
N GLN A 42 -0.51 -7.82 -11.81
CA GLN A 42 -0.89 -6.42 -11.64
C GLN A 42 -2.21 -6.15 -12.38
N ILE A 43 -3.00 -5.21 -11.87
CA ILE A 43 -4.21 -4.77 -12.56
C ILE A 43 -3.77 -3.98 -13.79
N THR A 44 -4.24 -4.42 -14.95
CA THR A 44 -3.97 -3.81 -16.26
C THR A 44 -4.69 -2.47 -16.40
N ASP A 45 -4.34 -1.69 -17.42
CA ASP A 45 -4.99 -0.40 -17.67
C ASP A 45 -6.45 -0.59 -18.07
N GLU A 46 -6.77 -1.64 -18.82
CA GLU A 46 -8.13 -2.03 -19.21
C GLU A 46 -8.98 -2.36 -17.98
N GLU A 47 -8.48 -3.25 -17.12
CA GLU A 47 -9.14 -3.59 -15.84
C GLU A 47 -9.27 -2.34 -14.95
N GLY A 48 -8.28 -1.46 -14.97
CA GLY A 48 -8.31 -0.17 -14.27
C GLY A 48 -9.48 0.70 -14.73
N GLN A 49 -9.73 0.79 -16.03
CA GLN A 49 -10.87 1.53 -16.58
C GLN A 49 -12.21 0.92 -16.12
N GLU A 50 -12.31 -0.41 -16.06
CA GLU A 50 -13.51 -1.07 -15.54
C GLU A 50 -13.74 -0.75 -14.06
N ILE A 51 -12.68 -0.74 -13.25
CA ILE A 51 -12.77 -0.34 -11.83
C ILE A 51 -13.28 1.09 -11.71
N LEU A 52 -12.75 2.02 -12.50
CA LEU A 52 -13.20 3.41 -12.49
C LEU A 52 -14.69 3.52 -12.84
N ARG A 53 -15.12 2.83 -13.91
CA ARG A 53 -16.53 2.80 -14.34
C ARG A 53 -17.42 2.27 -13.24
N HIS A 54 -17.08 1.12 -12.64
CA HIS A 54 -17.92 0.55 -11.59
C HIS A 54 -17.91 1.39 -10.31
N VAL A 55 -16.80 2.02 -9.93
CA VAL A 55 -16.81 2.93 -8.77
C VAL A 55 -17.69 4.15 -9.03
N ALA A 56 -17.77 4.64 -10.27
CA ALA A 56 -18.70 5.70 -10.63
C ALA A 56 -20.17 5.25 -10.57
N GLU A 57 -20.45 4.01 -10.96
CA GLU A 57 -21.82 3.45 -10.98
C GLU A 57 -22.35 3.06 -9.60
N ILE A 58 -21.57 2.30 -8.82
CA ILE A 58 -22.02 1.64 -7.58
C ILE A 58 -21.24 2.09 -6.34
N GLY A 59 -20.26 2.98 -6.48
CA GLY A 59 -19.41 3.45 -5.40
C GLY A 59 -18.34 2.43 -4.99
N LYS A 60 -17.79 2.60 -3.77
CA LYS A 60 -16.66 1.81 -3.23
C LYS A 60 -17.08 0.42 -2.72
N GLN A 61 -17.88 -0.29 -3.50
CA GLN A 61 -18.36 -1.63 -3.18
C GLN A 61 -17.39 -2.69 -3.70
N TRP A 62 -16.20 -2.79 -3.10
CA TRP A 62 -15.08 -3.60 -3.61
C TRP A 62 -15.42 -5.06 -3.88
N ALA A 63 -16.21 -5.69 -3.01
CA ALA A 63 -16.63 -7.07 -3.18
C ALA A 63 -17.60 -7.25 -4.35
N GLU A 64 -18.45 -6.27 -4.66
CA GLU A 64 -19.31 -6.29 -5.86
C GLU A 64 -18.49 -6.03 -7.11
N ILE A 65 -17.60 -5.04 -7.09
CA ILE A 65 -16.70 -4.75 -8.23
C ILE A 65 -15.84 -5.98 -8.55
N ALA A 66 -15.24 -6.60 -7.54
CA ALA A 66 -14.45 -7.82 -7.70
C ALA A 66 -15.29 -9.03 -8.17
N ARG A 67 -16.59 -9.08 -7.90
CA ARG A 67 -17.47 -10.11 -8.48
C ARG A 67 -17.70 -9.91 -9.97
N ARG A 68 -17.68 -8.66 -10.45
CA ARG A 68 -17.81 -8.32 -11.88
C ARG A 68 -16.50 -8.49 -12.64
N MET A 69 -15.37 -8.43 -11.95
CA MET A 69 -14.04 -8.64 -12.53
C MET A 69 -13.65 -10.11 -12.48
N HIS A 70 -13.29 -10.68 -13.62
CA HIS A 70 -12.89 -12.08 -13.75
C HIS A 70 -11.69 -12.40 -12.83
N ASP A 71 -11.95 -13.14 -11.74
CA ASP A 71 -10.95 -13.68 -10.82
C ASP A 71 -10.08 -12.65 -10.06
N ARG A 72 -10.57 -11.43 -9.83
CA ARG A 72 -9.92 -10.45 -8.94
C ARG A 72 -10.47 -10.51 -7.52
N SER A 73 -9.64 -10.21 -6.52
CA SER A 73 -10.09 -10.06 -5.14
C SER A 73 -10.51 -8.61 -4.88
N ASP A 74 -11.46 -8.43 -3.98
CA ASP A 74 -11.88 -7.14 -3.44
C ASP A 74 -10.69 -6.32 -2.91
N ASN A 75 -9.71 -6.99 -2.30
CA ASN A 75 -8.48 -6.36 -1.83
C ASN A 75 -7.60 -5.85 -2.98
N ALA A 76 -7.51 -6.57 -4.10
CA ALA A 76 -6.76 -6.12 -5.27
C ALA A 76 -7.39 -4.85 -5.88
N VAL A 77 -8.71 -4.84 -6.06
CA VAL A 77 -9.48 -3.69 -6.56
C VAL A 77 -9.28 -2.46 -5.67
N LYS A 78 -9.47 -2.63 -4.36
CA LYS A 78 -9.26 -1.56 -3.38
C LYS A 78 -7.84 -1.00 -3.42
N ASN A 79 -6.84 -1.87 -3.51
CA ASN A 79 -5.44 -1.45 -3.54
C ASN A 79 -5.12 -0.64 -4.79
N TRP A 80 -5.60 -1.08 -5.95
CA TRP A 80 -5.42 -0.34 -7.20
C TRP A 80 -6.11 1.02 -7.14
N TRP A 81 -7.37 1.07 -6.67
CA TRP A 81 -8.10 2.34 -6.52
C TRP A 81 -7.36 3.31 -5.59
N ASN A 82 -6.86 2.84 -4.46
CA ASN A 82 -6.09 3.68 -3.54
C ASN A 82 -4.80 4.20 -4.19
N GLY A 83 -4.13 3.36 -4.98
CA GLY A 83 -2.97 3.77 -5.78
C GLY A 83 -3.30 4.85 -6.80
N TYR A 84 -4.39 4.66 -7.54
CA TYR A 84 -4.93 5.61 -8.50
C TYR A 84 -5.26 6.96 -7.84
N GLU A 85 -6.03 6.93 -6.75
CA GLU A 85 -6.50 8.13 -6.06
C GLU A 85 -5.34 8.89 -5.39
N ASN A 86 -4.36 8.18 -4.82
CA ASN A 86 -3.15 8.79 -4.27
C ASN A 86 -2.29 9.44 -5.37
N ARG A 87 -2.19 8.83 -6.55
CA ARG A 87 -1.50 9.42 -7.71
C ARG A 87 -2.20 10.69 -8.19
N ARG A 88 -3.54 10.67 -8.26
CA ARG A 88 -4.36 11.83 -8.61
C ARG A 88 -4.13 12.99 -7.66
N LYS A 89 -4.30 12.76 -6.35
CA LYS A 89 -4.08 13.76 -5.30
C LYS A 89 -2.67 14.35 -5.28
N ARG A 90 -1.64 13.52 -5.50
CA ARG A 90 -0.25 14.01 -5.59
C ARG A 90 -0.05 14.92 -6.79
N THR A 91 -0.65 14.60 -7.92
CA THR A 91 -0.58 15.41 -9.14
C THR A 91 -1.30 16.75 -8.93
N GLU A 92 -2.49 16.73 -8.34
CA GLU A 92 -3.25 17.94 -7.99
C GLU A 92 -2.46 18.86 -7.06
N ARG A 93 -1.86 18.31 -5.99
CA ARG A 93 -1.00 19.07 -5.07
C ARG A 93 0.22 19.68 -5.77
N ARG A 94 0.90 18.90 -6.62
CA ARG A 94 2.05 19.39 -7.40
C ARG A 94 1.65 20.54 -8.32
N ASN A 95 0.51 20.42 -9.00
CA ASN A 95 0.01 21.45 -9.90
C ASN A 95 -0.40 22.72 -9.14
N ALA A 96 -1.01 22.59 -7.96
CA ALA A 96 -1.34 23.73 -7.11
C ALA A 96 -0.08 24.46 -6.63
N MET A 97 0.95 23.74 -6.20
CA MET A 97 2.25 24.31 -5.82
C MET A 97 2.93 25.01 -7.00
N ALA A 98 2.90 24.43 -8.20
CA ALA A 98 3.46 25.06 -9.39
C ALA A 98 2.76 26.38 -9.75
N LYS A 99 1.42 26.43 -9.64
CA LYS A 99 0.65 27.67 -9.84
C LYS A 99 1.01 28.74 -8.81
N GLN A 100 1.14 28.37 -7.53
CA GLN A 100 1.55 29.29 -6.47
C GLN A 100 2.98 29.82 -6.70
N ALA A 101 3.92 28.97 -7.10
CA ALA A 101 5.28 29.39 -7.42
C ALA A 101 5.31 30.38 -8.60
N SER A 102 4.53 30.12 -9.67
CA SER A 102 4.44 31.06 -10.79
C SER A 102 3.84 32.43 -10.43
N HIS A 103 2.97 32.48 -9.40
CA HIS A 103 2.37 33.71 -8.91
C HIS A 103 3.29 34.46 -7.90
N ALA A 104 4.15 33.73 -7.19
CA ALA A 104 5.16 34.30 -6.31
C ALA A 104 6.34 34.92 -7.09
N SER A 105 6.67 34.39 -8.28
CA SER A 105 7.70 34.96 -9.16
C SER A 105 7.36 36.32 -9.76
N SER A 106 6.11 36.80 -9.63
CA SER A 106 5.68 38.15 -10.02
C SER A 106 5.76 39.18 -8.89
N ILE A 107 6.22 38.81 -7.69
CA ILE A 107 6.46 39.75 -6.59
C ILE A 107 7.92 40.25 -6.70
N PRO A 108 8.19 41.56 -6.72
CA PRO A 108 9.56 42.07 -6.68
C PRO A 108 10.19 41.63 -5.34
N VAL A 109 11.19 40.76 -5.42
CA VAL A 109 11.94 40.29 -4.26
C VAL A 109 12.85 41.42 -3.76
N ASP A 110 12.40 42.16 -2.74
CA ASP A 110 13.32 42.96 -1.94
C ASP A 110 14.19 42.01 -1.10
N SER A 111 15.49 42.22 -1.17
CA SER A 111 16.52 41.35 -0.61
C SER A 111 16.68 41.60 0.88
N THR A 112 15.80 41.06 1.72
CA THR A 112 15.98 41.10 3.17
C THR A 112 16.27 39.72 3.75
N THR A 113 17.56 39.44 3.87
CA THR A 113 18.24 38.74 4.98
C THR A 113 17.58 37.47 5.54
N VAL A 114 18.00 36.30 5.03
CA VAL A 114 17.79 35.02 5.73
C VAL A 114 18.83 34.91 6.86
N SER A 115 18.38 35.02 8.11
CA SER A 115 19.25 34.90 9.29
C SER A 115 19.89 33.50 9.40
N PRO A 116 21.21 33.42 9.69
CA PRO A 116 22.00 32.17 9.66
C PRO A 116 21.58 31.10 10.69
N GLN A 117 20.70 31.41 11.64
CA GLN A 117 20.25 30.45 12.67
C GLN A 117 19.28 29.38 12.12
N GLN A 118 18.48 29.69 11.08
CA GLN A 118 17.52 28.71 10.56
C GLN A 118 18.19 27.57 9.80
N HIS A 119 19.29 27.85 9.07
CA HIS A 119 20.02 26.82 8.33
C HIS A 119 20.63 25.74 9.25
N GLN A 120 21.14 26.13 10.43
CA GLN A 120 21.71 25.17 11.37
C GLN A 120 20.65 24.23 11.96
N HIS A 121 19.45 24.73 12.25
CA HIS A 121 18.36 23.89 12.77
C HIS A 121 17.88 22.85 11.74
N TYR A 122 17.78 23.23 10.45
CA TYR A 122 17.44 22.29 9.38
C TYR A 122 18.52 21.22 9.17
N GLN A 123 19.79 21.62 9.16
CA GLN A 123 20.91 20.67 9.02
C GLN A 123 20.95 19.69 10.21
N TYR A 124 20.69 20.16 11.44
CA TYR A 124 20.67 19.31 12.62
C TYR A 124 19.51 18.31 12.60
N SER A 125 18.30 18.78 12.30
CA SER A 125 17.10 17.93 12.22
C SER A 125 17.22 16.83 11.15
N CYS A 126 17.82 17.13 10.00
CA CYS A 126 17.98 16.16 8.92
C CYS A 126 18.99 15.05 9.29
N ARG A 127 20.09 15.40 9.97
CA ARG A 127 21.09 14.44 10.44
C ARG A 127 20.54 13.52 11.53
N TYR A 128 19.76 14.07 12.47
CA TYR A 128 19.11 13.29 13.53
C TYR A 128 18.16 12.23 12.96
N HIS A 129 17.27 12.63 12.03
CA HIS A 129 16.34 11.70 11.40
C HIS A 129 17.05 10.59 10.61
N HIS A 130 18.14 10.92 9.90
CA HIS A 130 18.91 9.93 9.15
C HIS A 130 19.58 8.91 10.08
N GLN A 131 20.22 9.36 11.16
CA GLN A 131 20.88 8.48 12.13
C GLN A 131 19.89 7.58 12.85
N HIS A 132 18.73 8.12 13.24
CA HIS A 132 17.68 7.35 13.92
C HIS A 132 17.09 6.26 13.00
N PHE A 133 16.91 6.56 11.71
CA PHE A 133 16.45 5.57 10.73
C PHE A 133 17.47 4.42 10.52
N GLN A 134 18.76 4.75 10.40
CA GLN A 134 19.82 3.74 10.29
C GLN A 134 19.92 2.86 11.55
N HIS A 135 19.74 3.45 12.74
CA HIS A 135 19.71 2.71 14.00
C HIS A 135 18.54 1.72 14.05
N HIS A 136 17.34 2.13 13.62
CA HIS A 136 16.18 1.24 13.52
C HIS A 136 16.38 0.10 12.52
N LEU A 137 17.02 0.36 11.36
CA LEU A 137 17.35 -0.69 10.39
C LEU A 137 18.36 -1.69 10.96
N ALA A 138 19.39 -1.21 11.68
CA ALA A 138 20.37 -2.07 12.32
C ALA A 138 19.76 -2.96 13.42
N GLN A 139 18.83 -2.42 14.21
CA GLN A 139 18.10 -3.20 15.23
C GLN A 139 17.13 -4.21 14.60
N ALA A 140 16.51 -3.89 13.46
CA ALA A 140 15.64 -4.80 12.72
C ALA A 140 16.42 -5.97 12.11
N ALA A 141 17.63 -5.73 11.63
CA ALA A 141 18.52 -6.76 11.08
C ALA A 141 19.03 -7.75 12.15
N ALA A 142 19.15 -7.32 13.41
CA ALA A 142 19.63 -8.16 14.51
C ALA A 142 18.57 -9.09 15.13
N ARG A 143 17.28 -8.97 14.75
CA ARG A 143 16.17 -9.64 15.45
C ARG A 143 15.47 -10.80 14.75
N ASP A 144 15.79 -11.18 13.51
CA ASP A 144 15.11 -12.36 12.92
C ASP A 144 15.85 -13.05 11.75
N PRO A 145 16.31 -14.30 11.89
CA PRO A 145 16.75 -15.13 10.78
C PRO A 145 15.61 -15.73 9.90
N ARG A 146 14.35 -15.28 10.04
CA ARG A 146 13.19 -15.83 9.29
C ARG A 146 12.68 -14.99 8.13
N MET A 147 13.54 -14.21 7.46
CA MET A 147 13.23 -13.68 6.11
C MET A 147 13.35 -14.76 5.01
N ARG A 148 12.77 -15.93 5.23
CA ARG A 148 12.35 -16.86 4.17
C ARG A 148 10.85 -17.07 4.27
N ILE A 149 10.12 -16.01 3.94
CA ILE A 149 8.69 -16.08 3.67
C ILE A 149 8.56 -16.63 2.24
N ASP A 150 8.67 -17.94 2.03
CA ASP A 150 8.17 -18.58 0.79
C ASP A 150 7.96 -20.11 0.83
N THR A 151 8.25 -20.81 1.94
CA THR A 151 8.23 -22.29 1.92
C THR A 151 7.32 -22.98 2.93
N LEU A 152 6.17 -22.41 3.27
CA LEU A 152 5.14 -23.17 3.99
C LEU A 152 3.74 -23.06 3.41
N LEU A 153 3.62 -22.72 2.12
CA LEU A 153 2.34 -22.85 1.40
C LEU A 153 2.40 -23.26 -0.10
N SER A 154 3.50 -23.77 -0.68
CA SER A 154 3.35 -24.72 -1.82
C SER A 154 2.60 -25.97 -1.40
#